data_AF-A0A0A7KHE9-F1
#
_entry.id   AF-A0A0A7KHE9-F1
#
_cell.length_a   1.000
_cell.length_b   1.000
_cell.length_c   1.000
_cell.angle_alpha   90.00
_cell.angle_beta   90.00
_cell.angle_gamma   90.00
#
_symmetry.space_group_name_H-M   'P 1'
#
loop_
_entity.id
_entity.type
_entity.pdbx_description
1 polymer ?
#
loop_
_entity_poly.entity_id
_entity_poly.type
_entity_poly.pdbx_seq_one_letter_code
_entity_poly.pdbx_strand_id
1 'polypeptide(L)'
;MLESLVRDLRSDRAGLIRAARRAYLLGLAALTLPGLVLGAVLALTRPAPVPFAAVLALLALALVLALVVLRLARRAASTPEVPARQAALTGAIQAATAPGVALLLACATLSQGVSVILFVVLAAGLHLVVWAQLPGWVREPDAVN
;
A
#
# COMPACT_ATOMS: atom_id res chain seq x y z
N MET A 1 -15.78 -3.58 -12.16
CA MET A 1 -14.54 -2.79 -11.92
C MET A 1 -13.49 -2.98 -13.01
N LEU A 2 -13.24 -4.19 -13.51
CA LEU A 2 -12.19 -4.46 -14.51
C LEU A 2 -12.40 -3.73 -15.85
N GLU A 3 -13.63 -3.66 -16.37
CA GLU A 3 -13.92 -2.95 -17.64
C GLU A 3 -13.64 -1.44 -17.57
N SER A 4 -13.92 -0.81 -16.41
CA SER A 4 -13.59 0.60 -16.19
C SER A 4 -12.08 0.83 -16.13
N LEU A 5 -11.32 -0.16 -15.65
CA LEU A 5 -9.85 -0.12 -15.63
C LEU A 5 -9.29 -0.21 -17.05
N VAL A 6 -9.83 -1.09 -17.88
CA VAL A 6 -9.45 -1.24 -19.29
C VAL A 6 -9.77 0.03 -20.10
N ARG A 7 -10.91 0.69 -19.81
CA ARG A 7 -11.27 1.96 -20.43
C ARG A 7 -10.37 3.12 -19.99
N ASP A 8 -10.06 3.24 -18.69
CA ASP A 8 -9.11 4.23 -18.17
C ASP A 8 -7.67 3.97 -18.67
N LEU A 9 -7.29 2.70 -18.88
CA LEU A 9 -5.98 2.35 -19.43
C LEU A 9 -5.80 2.78 -20.88
N ARG A 10 -6.87 2.81 -21.69
CA ARG A 10 -6.82 3.31 -23.08
C ARG A 10 -6.73 4.83 -23.20
N SER A 11 -6.73 5.55 -22.08
CA SER A 11 -6.87 7.00 -22.07
C SER A 11 -5.55 7.74 -21.83
N ASP A 12 -5.69 9.06 -21.85
CA ASP A 12 -4.69 10.06 -21.50
C ASP A 12 -4.14 9.89 -20.06
N ARG A 13 -3.06 10.59 -19.73
CA ARG A 13 -2.32 10.51 -18.45
C ARG A 13 -3.23 10.56 -17.22
N ALA A 14 -4.29 11.38 -17.25
CA ALA A 14 -5.25 11.50 -16.16
C ALA A 14 -5.99 10.18 -15.84
N GLY A 15 -6.31 9.36 -16.85
CA GLY A 15 -6.95 8.06 -16.61
C GLY A 15 -5.96 7.00 -16.13
N LEU A 16 -4.68 7.07 -16.54
CA LEU A 16 -3.63 6.25 -15.94
C LEU A 16 -3.46 6.54 -14.44
N ILE A 17 -3.54 7.81 -14.01
CA ILE A 17 -3.52 8.17 -12.59
C ILE A 17 -4.71 7.55 -11.84
N ARG A 18 -5.92 7.58 -12.42
CA ARG A 18 -7.10 6.94 -11.80
C ARG A 18 -6.96 5.42 -11.73
N ALA A 19 -6.46 4.79 -12.79
CA ALA A 19 -6.20 3.36 -12.83
C ALA A 19 -5.15 2.96 -11.79
N ALA A 20 -4.05 3.73 -11.67
CA ALA A 20 -3.02 3.52 -10.66
C ALA A 20 -3.58 3.66 -9.23
N ARG A 21 -4.40 4.68 -8.95
CA ARG A 21 -5.06 4.83 -7.63
C ARG A 21 -5.96 3.65 -7.30
N ARG A 22 -6.73 3.15 -8.27
CA ARG A 22 -7.58 1.96 -8.09
C ARG A 22 -6.75 0.72 -7.85
N ALA A 23 -5.69 0.49 -8.62
CA ALA A 23 -4.77 -0.62 -8.45
C ALA A 23 -4.09 -0.59 -7.07
N TYR A 24 -3.68 0.58 -6.62
CA TYR A 24 -3.16 0.81 -5.27
C TYR A 24 -4.18 0.41 -4.18
N LEU A 25 -5.42 0.89 -4.28
CA LEU A 25 -6.47 0.55 -3.30
C LEU A 25 -6.81 -0.94 -3.31
N LEU A 26 -6.83 -1.57 -4.48
CA LEU A 26 -7.03 -3.02 -4.60
C LEU A 26 -5.87 -3.79 -3.97
N GLY A 27 -4.62 -3.37 -4.21
CA GLY A 27 -3.45 -3.97 -3.56
C GLY A 27 -3.49 -3.82 -2.05
N LEU A 28 -3.93 -2.66 -1.55
CA LEU A 28 -4.07 -2.43 -0.12
C LEU A 28 -5.14 -3.33 0.48
N ALA A 29 -6.32 -3.38 -0.14
CA ALA A 29 -7.42 -4.24 0.31
C ALA A 29 -7.03 -5.73 0.30
N ALA A 30 -6.31 -6.19 -0.74
CA ALA A 30 -5.84 -7.56 -0.85
C ALA A 30 -4.88 -7.95 0.29
N LEU A 31 -4.08 -7.00 0.78
CA LEU A 31 -3.20 -7.21 1.94
C LEU A 31 -3.97 -7.18 3.25
N THR A 32 -4.89 -6.23 3.42
CA THR A 32 -5.46 -5.92 4.73
C THR A 32 -6.68 -6.75 5.07
N LEU A 33 -7.50 -7.13 4.09
CA LEU A 33 -8.74 -7.88 4.35
C LEU A 33 -8.49 -9.26 4.99
N PRO A 34 -7.57 -10.10 4.47
CA PRO A 34 -7.27 -11.37 5.12
C PRO A 34 -6.65 -11.17 6.52
N GLY A 35 -5.80 -10.14 6.67
CA GLY A 35 -5.19 -9.79 7.94
C GLY A 35 -6.22 -9.39 9.01
N LEU A 36 -7.25 -8.62 8.62
CA LEU A 36 -8.33 -8.22 9.52
C LEU A 36 -9.13 -9.44 10.01
N VAL A 37 -9.49 -10.35 9.10
CA VAL A 37 -10.19 -11.59 9.46
C VAL A 37 -9.35 -12.42 10.42
N LEU A 38 -8.08 -12.64 10.09
CA LEU A 38 -7.17 -13.41 10.93
C LEU A 38 -6.93 -12.77 12.30
N GLY A 39 -6.73 -11.45 12.34
CA GLY A 39 -6.55 -10.69 13.57
C GLY A 39 -7.79 -10.69 14.46
N ALA A 40 -9.00 -10.62 13.88
CA ALA A 40 -10.25 -10.75 14.61
C ALA A 40 -10.39 -12.14 15.23
N VAL A 41 -10.10 -13.21 14.49
CA VAL A 41 -10.08 -14.58 15.02
C VAL A 41 -9.05 -14.74 16.13
N LEU A 42 -7.84 -14.18 15.95
CA LEU A 42 -6.79 -14.21 16.96
C LEU A 42 -7.18 -13.43 18.22
N ALA A 43 -7.88 -12.30 18.10
CA ALA A 43 -8.32 -11.53 19.26
C ALA A 43 -9.25 -12.33 20.19
N LEU A 44 -10.03 -13.28 19.63
CA LEU A 44 -10.89 -14.17 20.42
C LEU A 44 -10.10 -15.13 21.32
N THR A 45 -8.85 -15.45 20.98
CA THR A 45 -7.99 -16.33 21.79
C THR A 45 -7.29 -15.62 22.95
N ARG A 46 -7.53 -14.30 23.12
CA ARG A 46 -6.92 -13.46 24.17
C ARG A 46 -5.39 -13.60 24.22
N PRO A 47 -4.68 -13.26 23.13
CA PRO A 47 -3.24 -13.44 23.05
C PRO A 47 -2.53 -12.62 24.13
N ALA A 48 -1.39 -13.13 24.60
CA ALA A 48 -0.55 -12.43 25.55
C ALA A 48 -0.14 -11.05 24.98
N PRO A 49 -0.12 -10.01 25.82
CA PRO A 49 0.22 -8.68 25.38
C PRO A 49 1.68 -8.61 24.90
N VAL A 50 1.89 -8.04 23.71
CA VAL A 50 3.22 -7.69 23.21
C VAL A 50 3.80 -6.58 24.10
N PRO A 51 5.06 -6.71 24.57
CA PRO A 51 5.73 -5.67 25.34
C PRO A 51 5.86 -4.37 24.55
N PHE A 52 5.71 -3.22 25.21
CA PHE A 52 5.75 -1.92 24.53
C PHE A 52 7.07 -1.67 23.77
N ALA A 53 8.20 -2.11 24.32
CA ALA A 53 9.50 -2.02 23.64
C ALA A 53 9.51 -2.80 22.31
N ALA A 54 8.84 -3.96 22.24
CA ALA A 54 8.70 -4.72 21.01
C ALA A 54 7.78 -4.03 20.01
N VAL A 55 6.70 -3.37 20.47
CA VAL A 55 5.83 -2.54 19.62
C VAL A 55 6.63 -1.41 18.96
N LEU A 56 7.48 -0.71 19.72
CA LEU A 56 8.34 0.34 19.17
C LEU A 56 9.35 -0.19 18.15
N ALA A 57 9.98 -1.33 18.43
CA ALA A 57 10.89 -1.98 17.49
C ALA A 57 10.19 -2.37 16.18
N LEU A 58 8.97 -2.92 16.28
CA LEU A 58 8.14 -3.25 15.12
C LEU A 58 7.71 -2.01 14.34
N LEU A 59 7.40 -0.89 15.02
CA LEU A 59 7.08 0.38 14.38
C LEU A 59 8.26 0.92 13.58
N ALA A 60 9.45 0.93 14.17
CA ALA A 60 10.67 1.35 13.51
C ALA A 60 10.97 0.46 12.29
N LEU A 61 10.84 -0.86 12.44
CA LEU A 61 11.04 -1.80 11.35
C LEU A 61 10.01 -1.60 10.22
N ALA A 62 8.73 -1.44 10.55
CA ALA A 62 7.67 -1.18 9.59
C ALA A 62 7.92 0.12 8.81
N LEU A 63 8.39 1.17 9.49
CA LEU A 63 8.77 2.43 8.83
C LEU A 63 9.94 2.23 7.87
N VAL A 64 11.00 1.52 8.27
CA VAL A 64 12.15 1.23 7.40
C VAL A 64 11.71 0.44 6.17
N LEU A 65 10.92 -0.61 6.35
CA LEU A 65 10.39 -1.42 5.25
C LEU A 65 9.51 -0.58 4.31
N ALA A 66 8.64 0.26 4.86
CA ALA A 66 7.80 1.16 4.08
C ALA A 66 8.63 2.13 3.24
N LEU A 67 9.70 2.70 3.79
CA LEU A 67 10.61 3.59 3.05
C LEU A 67 11.35 2.84 1.93
N VAL A 68 11.79 1.61 2.17
CA VAL A 68 12.42 0.76 1.14
C VAL A 68 11.44 0.45 0.03
N VAL A 69 10.23 -0.01 0.37
CA VAL A 69 9.14 -0.27 -0.58
C VAL A 69 8.82 0.97 -1.41
N LEU A 70 8.69 2.14 -0.78
CA LEU A 70 8.41 3.39 -1.48
C LEU A 70 9.49 3.72 -2.50
N ARG A 71 10.77 3.51 -2.15
CA ARG A 71 11.89 3.69 -3.08
C ARG A 71 11.82 2.70 -4.24
N LEU A 72 11.50 1.44 -3.97
CA LEU A 72 11.37 0.40 -5.01
C LEU A 72 10.17 0.67 -5.93
N ALA A 73 9.02 1.03 -5.38
CA ALA A 73 7.82 1.37 -6.12
C ALA A 73 8.03 2.59 -7.03
N ARG A 74 8.71 3.63 -6.53
CA ARG A 74 9.14 4.79 -7.33
C ARG A 74 10.03 4.36 -8.49
N ARG A 75 11.06 3.54 -8.22
CA ARG A 75 11.97 3.03 -9.25
C ARG A 75 11.21 2.25 -10.32
N ALA A 76 10.34 1.32 -9.91
CA ALA A 76 9.52 0.51 -10.81
C ALA A 76 8.61 1.36 -11.71
N ALA A 77 8.02 2.43 -11.18
CA ALA A 77 7.18 3.34 -11.97
C ALA A 77 8.00 4.20 -12.96
N SER A 78 9.26 4.49 -12.62
CA SER A 78 10.17 5.27 -13.46
C SER A 78 10.99 4.47 -14.48
N THR A 79 10.90 3.13 -14.48
CA THR A 79 11.71 2.28 -15.38
C THR A 79 11.34 2.54 -16.84
N PRO A 80 12.29 3.02 -17.69
CA PRO A 80 11.99 3.43 -19.06
C PRO A 80 11.74 2.24 -20.00
N GLU A 81 12.31 1.07 -19.69
CA GLU A 81 12.21 -0.17 -20.48
C GLU A 81 10.81 -0.82 -20.45
N VAL A 82 9.99 -0.42 -19.47
CA VAL A 82 8.64 -0.97 -19.28
C VAL A 82 7.61 0.04 -19.82
N PRO A 83 6.56 -0.40 -20.54
CA PRO A 83 5.50 0.49 -21.00
C PRO A 83 4.92 1.32 -19.84
N ALA A 84 4.63 2.60 -20.09
CA ALA A 84 4.25 3.56 -19.05
C ALA A 84 3.08 3.07 -18.18
N ARG A 85 2.11 2.38 -18.82
CA ARG A 85 0.94 1.79 -18.15
C ARG A 85 1.33 0.70 -17.17
N GLN A 86 2.18 -0.24 -17.59
CA GLN A 86 2.59 -1.37 -16.76
C GLN A 86 3.51 -0.93 -15.63
N ALA A 87 4.39 0.03 -15.88
CA ALA A 87 5.25 0.63 -14.85
C ALA A 87 4.40 1.32 -13.76
N ALA A 88 3.42 2.14 -14.17
CA ALA A 88 2.54 2.86 -13.25
C ALA A 88 1.69 1.91 -12.38
N LEU A 89 1.08 0.88 -12.97
CA LEU A 89 0.29 -0.11 -12.23
C LEU A 89 1.17 -0.93 -11.27
N THR A 90 2.34 -1.36 -11.71
CA THR A 90 3.27 -2.15 -10.88
C THR A 90 3.75 -1.33 -9.68
N GLY A 91 4.19 -0.09 -9.91
CA GLY A 91 4.59 0.82 -8.83
C GLY A 91 3.43 1.11 -7.86
N ALA A 92 2.21 1.29 -8.37
CA ALA A 92 1.03 1.51 -7.52
C ALA A 92 0.70 0.30 -6.62
N ILE A 93 0.74 -0.92 -7.17
CA ILE A 93 0.51 -2.15 -6.39
C ILE A 93 1.63 -2.34 -5.36
N GLN A 94 2.90 -2.15 -5.74
CA GLN A 94 4.02 -2.25 -4.81
C GLN A 94 3.92 -1.22 -3.69
N ALA A 95 3.54 0.02 -3.99
CA ALA A 95 3.38 1.07 -2.99
C ALA A 95 2.28 0.77 -1.96
N ALA A 96 1.30 -0.08 -2.28
CA ALA A 96 0.30 -0.53 -1.32
C ALA A 96 0.90 -1.32 -0.14
N THR A 97 2.05 -1.96 -0.34
CA THR A 97 2.72 -2.72 0.73
C THR A 97 3.27 -1.81 1.84
N ALA A 98 3.56 -0.52 1.56
CA ALA A 98 4.07 0.41 2.57
C ALA A 98 3.08 0.61 3.73
N PRO A 99 1.82 1.07 3.51
CA PRO A 99 0.81 1.07 4.56
C PRO A 99 0.29 -0.33 4.91
N GLY A 100 0.35 -1.30 3.98
CA GLY A 100 -0.10 -2.67 4.19
C GLY A 100 0.61 -3.37 5.35
N VAL A 101 1.94 -3.25 5.45
CA VAL A 101 2.72 -3.84 6.57
C VAL A 101 2.25 -3.29 7.93
N ALA A 102 2.09 -1.97 8.04
CA ALA A 102 1.62 -1.35 9.27
C ALA A 102 0.19 -1.80 9.62
N LEU A 103 -0.72 -1.89 8.65
CA LEU A 103 -2.09 -2.39 8.89
C LEU A 103 -2.11 -3.86 9.30
N LEU A 104 -1.25 -4.70 8.73
CA LEU A 104 -1.11 -6.10 9.15
C LEU A 104 -0.64 -6.20 10.61
N LEU A 105 0.29 -5.34 11.04
CA LEU A 105 0.72 -5.26 12.43
C LEU A 105 -0.38 -4.72 13.36
N ALA A 106 -1.19 -3.76 12.90
CA ALA A 106 -2.39 -3.33 13.62
C ALA A 106 -3.37 -4.49 13.81
N CYS A 107 -3.59 -5.30 12.75
CA CYS A 107 -4.45 -6.49 12.83
C CYS A 107 -3.89 -7.54 13.80
N ALA A 108 -2.58 -7.79 13.78
CA ALA A 108 -1.92 -8.73 14.68
C ALA A 108 -1.99 -8.31 16.15
N THR A 109 -2.15 -7.01 16.42
CA THR A 109 -2.21 -6.42 17.77
C THR A 109 -3.60 -5.92 18.15
N LEU A 110 -4.65 -6.42 17.50
CA LEU A 110 -6.05 -5.98 17.70
C LEU A 110 -6.53 -5.99 19.15
N SER A 111 -5.99 -6.87 20.01
CA SER A 111 -6.32 -6.93 21.44
C SER A 111 -5.65 -5.81 22.28
N GLN A 112 -4.74 -5.04 21.70
CA GLN A 112 -3.98 -3.97 22.36
C GLN A 112 -4.25 -2.61 21.70
N GLY A 113 -5.23 -1.88 22.23
CA GLY A 113 -5.70 -0.62 21.63
C GLY A 113 -4.58 0.40 21.31
N VAL A 114 -3.59 0.56 22.20
CA VAL A 114 -2.46 1.49 21.98
C VAL A 114 -1.64 1.07 20.76
N SER A 115 -1.29 -0.22 20.65
CA SER A 115 -0.54 -0.77 19.51
C SER A 115 -1.29 -0.55 18.20
N VAL A 116 -2.60 -0.83 18.19
CA VAL A 116 -3.49 -0.59 17.03
C VAL A 116 -3.43 0.86 16.59
N ILE A 117 -3.61 1.81 17.52
CA ILE A 117 -3.61 3.24 17.21
C ILE A 117 -2.28 3.65 16.56
N LEU A 118 -1.14 3.23 17.14
CA LEU A 118 0.17 3.60 16.60
C LEU A 118 0.38 3.08 15.18
N PHE A 119 0.04 1.81 14.92
CA PHE A 119 0.20 1.22 13.59
C PHE A 119 -0.81 1.79 12.57
N VAL A 120 -2.04 2.08 12.97
CA VAL A 120 -3.04 2.72 12.10
C VAL A 120 -2.63 4.15 11.74
N VAL A 121 -2.11 4.94 12.70
CA VAL A 121 -1.60 6.28 12.44
C VAL A 121 -0.42 6.23 11.47
N LEU A 122 0.52 5.31 11.65
CA LEU A 122 1.62 5.10 10.73
C LEU A 122 1.11 4.72 9.32
N ALA A 123 0.19 3.77 9.24
CA ALA A 123 -0.41 3.35 7.97
C ALA A 123 -1.14 4.50 7.25
N ALA A 124 -1.91 5.31 7.99
CA ALA A 124 -2.60 6.47 7.45
C ALA A 124 -1.60 7.51 6.90
N GLY A 125 -0.53 7.81 7.65
CA GLY A 125 0.55 8.68 7.18
C GLY A 125 1.18 8.17 5.89
N LEU A 126 1.55 6.88 5.84
CA LEU A 126 2.12 6.25 4.65
C LEU A 126 1.14 6.24 3.47
N HIS A 127 -0.15 5.99 3.72
CA HIS A 127 -1.19 6.06 2.69
C HIS A 127 -1.28 7.46 2.08
N LEU A 128 -1.33 8.52 2.90
CA LEU A 128 -1.35 9.90 2.43
C LEU A 128 -0.10 10.24 1.60
N VAL A 129 1.07 9.80 2.06
CA VAL A 129 2.35 9.98 1.35
C VAL A 129 2.31 9.31 -0.03
N VAL A 130 1.85 8.05 -0.12
CA VAL A 130 1.69 7.36 -1.41
C VAL A 130 0.67 8.08 -2.29
N TRP A 131 -0.48 8.43 -1.73
CA TRP A 131 -1.60 9.02 -2.46
C TRP A 131 -1.23 10.37 -3.11
N ALA A 132 -0.46 11.18 -2.38
CA ALA A 132 0.05 12.47 -2.87
C ALA A 132 1.12 12.30 -3.95
N GLN A 133 1.95 11.25 -3.88
CA GLN A 133 3.06 11.06 -4.81
C GLN A 133 2.70 10.28 -6.06
N LEU A 134 1.68 9.42 -6.00
CA LEU A 134 1.27 8.54 -7.09
C LEU A 134 1.13 9.27 -8.45
N PRO A 135 0.50 10.47 -8.53
CA PRO A 135 0.40 11.22 -9.78
C PRO A 135 1.75 11.60 -10.39
N GLY A 136 2.75 11.87 -9.56
CA GLY A 136 4.10 12.22 -9.99
C GLY A 136 4.89 11.04 -10.56
N TRP A 137 4.44 9.81 -10.34
CA TRP A 137 5.10 8.60 -10.87
C TRP A 137 4.55 8.17 -12.22
N VAL A 138 3.40 8.71 -12.64
CA VAL A 138 2.76 8.38 -13.91
C VAL A 138 3.40 9.19 -15.04
N ARG A 139 4.14 8.47 -15.89
CA ARG A 139 4.68 8.96 -17.16
C ARG A 139 3.58 9.17 -18.19
N GLU A 140 3.88 9.92 -19.25
CA GLU A 140 2.95 10.05 -20.37
C GLU A 140 2.68 8.68 -21.02
N PRO A 141 1.43 8.40 -21.43
CA PRO A 141 1.10 7.16 -22.11
C PRO A 141 1.87 7.05 -23.43
N ASP A 142 2.45 5.88 -23.69
CA ASP A 142 3.09 5.59 -24.98
C ASP A 142 2.07 5.78 -26.13
N ALA A 143 2.48 6.43 -27.22
CA ALA A 143 1.63 6.62 -28.39
C ALA A 143 1.19 5.24 -28.92
N VAL A 144 -0.11 5.06 -29.12
CA VAL A 144 -0.66 3.85 -29.74
C VAL A 144 -0.32 3.94 -31.23
N ASN A 145 0.77 3.30 -31.65
CA ASN A 145 1.03 3.01 -33.06
C ASN A 145 0.10 1.89 -33.53
#